data_AF-A0A974Y9Q9-F1
#
_entry.id   AF-A0A974Y9Q9-F1
#
_cell.length_a   1.000
_cell.length_b   1.000
_cell.length_c   1.000
_cell.angle_alpha   90.00
_cell.angle_beta   90.00
_cell.angle_gamma   90.00
#
_symmetry.space_group_name_H-M   'P 1'
#
loop_
_entity.id
_entity.type
_entity.pdbx_description
1 polymer ?
#
loop_
_entity_poly.entity_id
_entity_poly.type
_entity_poly.pdbx_seq_one_letter_code
_entity_poly.pdbx_strand_id
1 'polypeptide(L)'
;MAQSGRIQRGLAFAQTNCAQCHAIGRVGDSPVPEAPPFRTLHTRYPIEDLAEAFAEGITTGHPSMPQFQLDPAQINDLIAYLNSIQG
;
A
#
# COMPACT_ATOMS: atom_id res chain seq x y z
N MET A 1 19.33 8.74 -2.28
CA MET A 1 19.72 7.31 -2.16
C MET A 1 19.40 6.86 -0.73
N ALA A 2 19.13 5.59 -0.46
CA ALA A 2 18.29 5.06 0.64
C ALA A 2 16.77 5.24 0.43
N GLN A 3 16.25 6.47 0.31
CA GLN A 3 14.81 6.71 0.05
C GLN A 3 14.33 6.01 -1.24
N SER A 4 15.07 6.15 -2.33
CA SER A 4 14.78 5.52 -3.62
C SER A 4 14.78 3.99 -3.55
N GLY A 5 15.66 3.41 -2.71
CA GLY A 5 15.73 1.96 -2.51
C GLY A 5 14.52 1.44 -1.73
N ARG A 6 14.04 2.18 -0.73
CA ARG A 6 12.80 1.87 -0.01
C ARG A 6 11.59 1.88 -0.95
N ILE A 7 11.47 2.93 -1.77
CA ILE A 7 10.39 3.07 -2.76
C ILE A 7 10.38 1.88 -3.74
N GLN A 8 11.55 1.44 -4.22
CA GLN A 8 11.65 0.30 -5.13
C GLN A 8 11.21 -1.03 -4.48
N ARG A 9 11.62 -1.27 -3.23
CA ARG A 9 11.20 -2.47 -2.49
C ARG A 9 9.71 -2.44 -2.15
N GLY A 10 9.19 -1.29 -1.75
CA GLY A 10 7.76 -1.09 -1.52
C GLY A 10 6.92 -1.31 -2.78
N LEU A 11 7.38 -0.83 -3.93
CA LEU A 11 6.75 -1.10 -5.22
C LEU A 11 6.74 -2.61 -5.53
N ALA A 12 7.88 -3.29 -5.38
CA ALA A 12 7.97 -4.73 -5.64
C ALA A 12 7.04 -5.53 -4.72
N PHE A 13 6.94 -5.13 -3.45
CA PHE A 13 5.99 -5.71 -2.50
C PHE A 13 4.54 -5.49 -2.95
N ALA A 14 4.17 -4.26 -3.30
CA ALA A 14 2.83 -3.92 -3.75
C ALA A 14 2.44 -4.64 -5.06
N GLN A 15 3.38 -4.81 -5.99
CA GLN A 15 3.18 -5.58 -7.21
C GLN A 15 2.85 -7.04 -6.91
N THR A 16 3.59 -7.65 -5.98
CA THR A 16 3.43 -9.06 -5.64
C THR A 16 2.13 -9.32 -4.86
N ASN A 17 1.79 -8.43 -3.92
CA ASN A 17 0.78 -8.72 -2.90
C ASN A 17 -0.51 -7.89 -3.03
N CYS A 18 -0.48 -6.75 -3.72
CA CYS A 18 -1.60 -5.80 -3.72
C CYS A 18 -2.22 -5.58 -5.10
N ALA A 19 -1.42 -5.74 -6.17
CA ALA A 19 -1.83 -5.40 -7.54
C ALA A 19 -2.93 -6.28 -8.13
N GLN A 20 -3.24 -7.43 -7.50
CA GLN A 20 -4.38 -8.26 -7.90
C GLN A 20 -5.72 -7.57 -7.65
N CYS A 21 -5.78 -6.66 -6.67
CA CYS A 21 -7.01 -5.97 -6.30
C CYS A 21 -6.92 -4.46 -6.52
N HIS A 22 -5.78 -3.84 -6.22
CA HIS A 22 -5.62 -2.39 -6.20
C HIS A 22 -4.84 -1.87 -7.41
N ALA A 23 -5.24 -0.71 -7.93
CA ALA A 23 -4.36 0.11 -8.76
C ALA A 23 -3.25 0.69 -7.88
N ILE A 24 -2.05 0.10 -7.99
CA ILE A 24 -0.89 0.51 -7.21
C ILE A 24 -0.11 1.68 -7.83
N GLY A 25 -0.35 2.00 -9.10
CA GLY A 25 0.38 3.04 -9.83
C GLY A 25 -0.20 4.45 -9.68
N ARG A 26 0.49 5.43 -10.27
CA ARG A 26 0.03 6.84 -10.34
C ARG A 26 -1.17 7.05 -11.26
N VAL A 27 -1.53 6.05 -12.07
CA VAL A 27 -2.62 6.08 -13.04
C VAL A 27 -3.31 4.73 -13.10
N GLY A 28 -4.46 4.68 -13.77
CA GLY A 28 -5.22 3.45 -14.02
C GLY A 28 -6.22 3.11 -12.93
N ASP A 29 -7.15 2.22 -13.26
CA ASP A 29 -8.21 1.79 -12.36
C ASP A 29 -7.85 0.48 -11.66
N SER A 30 -8.40 0.29 -10.47
CA SER A 30 -8.22 -0.95 -9.71
C SER A 30 -8.86 -2.11 -10.46
N PRO A 31 -8.21 -3.29 -10.51
CA PRO A 31 -8.82 -4.49 -11.06
C PRO A 31 -10.15 -4.86 -10.39
N VAL A 32 -10.27 -4.58 -9.08
CA VAL A 32 -11.49 -4.74 -8.30
C VAL A 32 -12.11 -3.36 -8.07
N PRO A 33 -13.35 -3.08 -8.52
CA PRO A 33 -13.96 -1.75 -8.43
C PRO A 33 -14.07 -1.19 -7.00
N GLU A 34 -14.28 -2.07 -6.00
CA GLU A 34 -14.41 -1.67 -4.60
C GLU A 34 -13.05 -1.35 -3.96
N ALA A 35 -11.95 -1.81 -4.56
CA ALA A 35 -10.60 -1.60 -4.06
C ALA A 35 -10.11 -0.20 -4.46
N PRO A 36 -9.87 0.72 -3.51
CA PRO A 36 -9.43 2.06 -3.85
C PRO A 36 -8.04 2.03 -4.53
N PRO A 37 -7.80 2.88 -5.55
CA PRO A 37 -6.46 3.11 -6.06
C PRO A 37 -5.55 3.66 -4.95
N PHE A 38 -4.32 3.17 -4.88
CA PHE A 38 -3.41 3.56 -3.80
C PHE A 38 -3.03 5.04 -3.81
N ARG A 39 -3.02 5.68 -4.99
CA ARG A 39 -2.75 7.13 -5.13
C ARG A 39 -3.76 8.02 -4.40
N THR A 40 -4.98 7.53 -4.17
CA THR A 40 -6.05 8.31 -3.54
C THR A 40 -6.20 8.07 -2.04
N LEU A 41 -5.36 7.24 -1.42
CA LEU A 41 -5.52 6.87 -0.01
C LEU A 41 -5.41 8.09 0.92
N HIS A 42 -4.55 9.05 0.59
CA HIS A 42 -4.39 10.31 1.33
C HIS A 42 -5.69 11.13 1.48
N THR A 43 -6.69 10.90 0.61
CA THR A 43 -7.99 11.58 0.69
C THR A 43 -8.85 11.06 1.84
N ARG A 44 -8.53 9.88 2.38
CA ARG A 44 -9.30 9.21 3.45
C ARG A 44 -8.58 9.28 4.80
N TYR A 45 -7.26 9.19 4.79
CA TYR A 45 -6.43 9.21 5.99
C TYR A 45 -4.96 9.53 5.66
N PRO A 46 -4.18 10.02 6.63
CA PRO A 46 -2.72 10.08 6.53
C PRO A 46 -2.13 8.71 6.18
N ILE A 47 -1.11 8.68 5.31
CA ILE A 47 -0.53 7.40 4.86
C ILE A 47 0.23 6.72 5.99
N GLU A 48 0.84 7.50 6.86
CA GLU A 48 1.53 7.04 8.06
C GLU A 48 0.65 6.21 9.00
N ASP A 49 -0.66 6.50 9.06
CA ASP A 49 -1.60 5.78 9.94
C ASP A 49 -1.79 4.32 9.49
N LEU A 50 -1.46 3.99 8.24
CA LEU A 50 -1.46 2.61 7.75
C LEU A 50 -0.34 1.76 8.36
N ALA A 51 0.71 2.37 8.90
CA ALA A 51 1.85 1.64 9.44
C ALA A 51 1.45 0.74 10.61
N GLU A 52 0.60 1.24 11.51
CA GLU A 52 0.07 0.48 12.65
C GLU A 52 -0.82 -0.67 12.17
N ALA A 53 -1.72 -0.40 11.23
CA ALA A 53 -2.57 -1.43 10.62
C ALA A 53 -1.74 -2.55 9.95
N PHE A 54 -0.64 -2.22 9.29
CA PHE A 54 0.26 -3.24 8.72
C PHE A 54 1.06 -4.02 9.77
N ALA A 55 1.40 -3.39 10.91
CA ALA A 55 2.12 -4.03 12.01
C ALA A 55 1.23 -4.99 12.80
N GLU A 56 -0.04 -4.64 13.00
CA GLU A 56 -1.01 -5.46 13.75
C GLU A 56 -1.72 -6.50 12.88
N GLY A 57 -1.67 -6.32 11.56
CA GLY A 57 -2.36 -7.13 10.58
C GLY A 57 -3.55 -6.38 10.00
N ILE A 58 -3.45 -6.00 8.72
CA ILE A 58 -4.45 -5.13 8.12
C ILE A 58 -5.78 -5.89 7.98
N THR A 59 -6.79 -5.38 8.68
CA THR A 59 -8.17 -5.83 8.53
C THR A 59 -8.94 -4.67 7.94
N THR A 60 -9.09 -4.67 6.61
CA THR A 60 -10.02 -3.73 6.00
C THR A 60 -11.44 -4.25 6.16
N GLY A 61 -12.44 -3.37 6.00
CA GLY A 61 -13.85 -3.74 6.13
C GLY A 61 -14.37 -4.75 5.09
N HIS A 62 -13.49 -5.36 4.28
CA HIS A 62 -13.87 -6.33 3.26
C HIS A 62 -13.13 -7.68 3.47
N PRO A 63 -13.85 -8.81 3.61
CA PRO A 63 -13.28 -10.10 3.98
C PRO A 63 -12.35 -10.72 2.92
N SER A 64 -12.34 -10.17 1.70
CA SER A 64 -11.49 -10.65 0.61
C SER A 64 -10.06 -10.10 0.64
N MET A 65 -9.78 -9.07 1.44
CA MET A 65 -8.42 -8.58 1.58
C MET A 65 -7.65 -9.54 2.48
N PRO A 66 -6.55 -10.15 1.99
CA PRO A 66 -5.79 -11.07 2.82
C PRO A 66 -5.22 -10.32 4.02
N GLN A 67 -5.27 -10.96 5.18
CA GLN A 67 -4.65 -10.45 6.38
C GLN A 67 -3.15 -10.77 6.29
N PHE A 68 -2.33 -9.74 6.29
CA PHE A 68 -0.88 -9.88 6.30
C PHE A 68 -0.29 -8.97 7.36
N GLN A 69 0.65 -9.53 8.12
CA GLN A 69 1.44 -8.82 9.10
C GLN A 69 2.81 -8.58 8.49
N LEU A 70 3.19 -7.32 8.33
CA LEU A 70 4.47 -6.94 7.74
C LEU A 70 5.52 -6.78 8.84
N ASP A 71 6.77 -7.10 8.54
CA ASP A 71 7.87 -6.73 9.41
C ASP A 71 8.16 -5.22 9.32
N PRO A 72 8.84 -4.61 10.31
CA PRO A 72 9.10 -3.16 10.32
C PRO A 72 9.82 -2.61 9.08
N ALA A 73 10.72 -3.38 8.45
CA ALA A 73 11.39 -2.96 7.23
C ALA A 73 10.42 -2.94 6.03
N GLN A 74 9.58 -3.97 5.91
CA GLN A 74 8.54 -4.03 4.88
C GLN A 74 7.53 -2.89 5.02
N ILE A 75 7.10 -2.58 6.25
CA ILE A 75 6.20 -1.45 6.51
C ILE A 75 6.84 -0.16 6.01
N ASN A 76 8.09 0.11 6.42
CA ASN A 76 8.79 1.33 6.02
C ASN A 76 8.97 1.44 4.50
N ASP A 77 9.24 0.33 3.81
CA ASP A 77 9.37 0.29 2.37
C ASP A 77 8.02 0.54 1.68
N LEU A 78 6.94 -0.11 2.12
CA LEU A 78 5.61 0.06 1.56
C LEU A 78 5.07 1.47 1.79
N ILE A 79 5.18 2.01 3.01
CA ILE A 79 4.78 3.38 3.33
C ILE A 79 5.56 4.40 2.50
N ALA A 80 6.87 4.19 2.30
CA ALA A 80 7.66 5.06 1.44
C ALA A 80 7.16 5.05 -0.02
N TYR A 81 6.79 3.88 -0.53
CA TYR A 81 6.21 3.75 -1.86
C TYR A 81 4.83 4.42 -1.97
N LEU A 82 3.91 4.14 -1.04
CA LEU A 82 2.57 4.73 -1.02
C LEU A 82 2.64 6.27 -1.00
N ASN A 83 3.50 6.84 -0.16
CA ASN A 83 3.72 8.29 -0.14
C ASN A 83 4.21 8.83 -1.49
N SER A 84 5.05 8.10 -2.22
CA SER A 84 5.64 8.54 -3.49
C SER A 84 4.66 8.61 -4.68
N ILE A 85 3.46 8.05 -4.52
CA ILE A 85 2.44 7.95 -5.57
C ILE A 85 1.15 8.72 -5.24
N GLN A 86 1.06 9.39 -4.09
CA GLN A 86 -0.11 10.17 -3.75
C GLN A 86 -0.27 11.35 -4.71
N GLY A 87 -1.52 11.65 -5.09
CA GLY A 87 -1.89 12.74 -6.01
C GLY A 87 -3.35 12.67 -6.42
#